data_AF-A0A961XQC8-F1
#
_entry.id   AF-A0A961XQC8-F1
#
_cell.length_a   1.000
_cell.length_b   1.000
_cell.length_c   1.000
_cell.angle_alpha   90.00
_cell.angle_beta   90.00
_cell.angle_gamma   90.00
#
_symmetry.space_group_name_H-M   'P 1'
#
loop_
_entity.id
_entity.type
_entity.pdbx_description
1 polymer ?
#
loop_
_entity_poly.entity_id
_entity_poly.type
_entity_poly.pdbx_seq_one_letter_code
_entity_poly.pdbx_strand_id
1 'polypeptide(L)'
;MDSLSSLADGFAIALTWQNLGLALVGCFLGTIIGALPGLGPSNGVAILIPLAFSLGLPATPALILLTSVYYGAMYGGRISSILLNIPGDEPALMTTLDGYPMARKGQAGEALAISGIASFVGAFFATWGLVFLAPQLVKVALLFGPAEYFALFTLAFATLGGIASRNQGKAAFAAALGLAIAMIGVDGQTGVPRFTFGEVHFYDGIDFLVAIVGLFALSEVFIFLEHRGKSEGKAESKVSLGRITPPAAMLRQTSGSMTRGTILGFIAGVLPGAGASLGSFIAYSFEKRLRDRDKTFGKGDPRGVAAPEAGNNAAAGGALVPMLALGVPGSGTTAVLLAML
;
A
#
# COMPACT_ATOMS: atom_id res chain seq x y z
N MET A 1 20.96 22.92 -1.33
CA MET A 1 20.33 23.80 -0.33
C MET A 1 18.82 23.81 -0.53
N ASP A 2 18.36 23.76 -1.78
CA ASP A 2 16.94 23.69 -2.17
C ASP A 2 16.13 22.53 -1.55
N SER A 3 16.68 21.31 -1.46
CA SER A 3 15.94 20.18 -0.87
C SER A 3 15.69 20.34 0.63
N LEU A 4 16.63 20.98 1.36
CA LEU A 4 16.46 21.22 2.80
C LEU A 4 15.46 22.35 3.06
N SER A 5 15.41 23.37 2.20
CA SER A 5 14.37 24.40 2.27
C SER A 5 12.99 23.86 1.91
N SER A 6 12.86 23.07 0.83
CA SER A 6 11.59 22.41 0.50
C SER A 6 11.11 21.50 1.63
N LEU A 7 12.03 20.82 2.32
CA LEU A 7 11.70 19.98 3.46
C LEU A 7 11.24 20.81 4.68
N ALA A 8 11.89 21.95 4.94
CA ALA A 8 11.49 22.86 6.00
C ALA A 8 10.09 23.44 5.76
N ASP A 9 9.78 23.85 4.53
CA ASP A 9 8.45 24.32 4.13
C ASP A 9 7.41 23.21 4.29
N GLY A 10 7.74 21.99 3.86
CA GLY A 10 6.89 20.81 4.05
C GLY A 10 6.58 20.54 5.53
N PHE A 11 7.57 20.62 6.42
CA PHE A 11 7.36 20.49 7.86
C PHE A 11 6.51 21.62 8.44
N ALA A 12 6.68 22.85 7.97
CA ALA A 12 5.86 23.99 8.41
C ALA A 12 4.37 23.76 8.09
N ILE A 13 4.06 23.20 6.92
CA ILE A 13 2.68 22.84 6.53
C ILE A 13 2.19 21.63 7.32
N ALA A 14 3.00 20.57 7.42
CA ALA A 14 2.60 19.31 8.05
C ALA A 14 2.34 19.44 9.55
N LEU A 15 3.08 20.31 10.25
CA LEU A 15 2.95 20.52 11.70
C LEU A 15 1.78 21.44 12.10
N THR A 16 1.00 21.95 11.14
CA THR A 16 -0.22 22.68 11.47
C THR A 16 -1.21 21.77 12.21
N TRP A 17 -1.97 22.33 13.15
CA TRP A 17 -2.90 21.56 13.99
C TRP A 17 -3.94 20.78 13.19
N GLN A 18 -4.43 21.37 12.10
CA GLN A 18 -5.35 20.72 11.17
C GLN A 18 -4.73 19.48 10.53
N ASN A 19 -3.50 19.60 10.01
CA ASN A 19 -2.84 18.49 9.33
C ASN A 19 -2.41 17.37 10.29
N LEU A 20 -1.95 17.72 11.50
CA LEU A 20 -1.70 16.73 12.54
C LEU A 20 -2.98 16.00 12.97
N GLY A 21 -4.10 16.73 13.10
CA GLY A 21 -5.40 16.14 13.40
C GLY A 21 -5.89 15.19 12.30
N LEU A 22 -5.78 15.61 11.04
CA LEU A 22 -6.11 14.77 9.89
C LEU A 22 -5.20 13.54 9.78
N ALA A 23 -3.90 13.70 10.04
CA ALA A 23 -2.96 12.58 10.07
C ALA A 23 -3.32 11.57 11.17
N LEU A 24 -3.67 12.05 12.37
CA LEU A 24 -4.09 11.21 13.49
C LEU A 24 -5.37 10.44 13.15
N VAL A 25 -6.40 11.13 12.66
CA VAL A 25 -7.68 10.53 12.26
C VAL A 25 -7.47 9.55 11.12
N GLY A 26 -6.68 9.92 10.11
CA GLY A 26 -6.35 9.05 8.99
C GLY A 26 -5.63 7.78 9.41
N CYS A 27 -4.61 7.89 10.27
CA CYS A 27 -3.92 6.72 10.82
C CYS A 27 -4.85 5.82 11.63
N PHE A 28 -5.75 6.40 12.42
CA PHE A 28 -6.73 5.65 13.21
C PHE A 28 -7.74 4.91 12.33
N LEU A 29 -8.38 5.61 11.40
CA LEU A 29 -9.32 5.02 10.44
C LEU A 29 -8.63 3.97 9.56
N GLY A 30 -7.44 4.28 9.05
CA GLY A 30 -6.61 3.35 8.30
C GLY A 30 -6.33 2.08 9.09
N THR A 31 -5.94 2.20 10.35
CA THR A 31 -5.66 1.02 11.20
C THR A 31 -6.91 0.16 11.39
N ILE A 32 -8.09 0.76 11.59
CA ILE A 32 -9.35 0.02 11.67
C ILE A 32 -9.65 -0.70 10.35
N ILE A 33 -9.57 0.02 9.23
CA ILE A 33 -9.84 -0.54 7.90
C ILE A 33 -8.88 -1.69 7.59
N GLY A 34 -7.58 -1.52 7.88
CA GLY A 34 -6.58 -2.56 7.67
C GLY A 34 -6.79 -3.78 8.56
N ALA A 35 -7.28 -3.59 9.80
CA ALA A 35 -7.56 -4.70 10.70
C ALA A 35 -8.80 -5.52 10.29
N LEU A 36 -9.65 -4.99 9.40
CA LEU A 36 -10.79 -5.71 8.85
C LEU A 36 -10.33 -6.59 7.68
N PRO A 37 -10.54 -7.93 7.75
CA PRO A 37 -10.19 -8.84 6.68
C PRO A 37 -10.77 -8.45 5.32
N GLY A 38 -9.93 -8.42 4.29
CA GLY A 38 -10.36 -8.31 2.90
C GLY A 38 -10.60 -6.90 2.36
N LEU A 39 -10.63 -5.86 3.20
CA LEU A 39 -10.79 -4.47 2.73
C LEU A 39 -9.49 -3.94 2.09
N GLY A 40 -8.35 -4.16 2.74
CA GLY A 40 -7.05 -3.67 2.29
C GLY A 40 -6.94 -2.13 2.19
N PRO A 41 -5.74 -1.64 1.81
CA PRO A 41 -5.45 -0.20 1.76
C PRO A 41 -6.15 0.54 0.62
N SER A 42 -6.28 -0.08 -0.56
CA SER A 42 -6.87 0.56 -1.74
C SER A 42 -8.34 0.91 -1.53
N ASN A 43 -9.12 0.02 -0.93
CA ASN A 43 -10.54 0.27 -0.65
C ASN A 43 -10.67 1.31 0.46
N GLY A 44 -9.79 1.26 1.48
CA GLY A 44 -9.76 2.26 2.55
C GLY A 44 -9.53 3.69 2.05
N VAL A 45 -8.56 3.87 1.15
CA VAL A 45 -8.34 5.17 0.50
C VAL A 45 -9.54 5.54 -0.38
N ALA A 46 -10.05 4.62 -1.20
CA ALA A 46 -11.18 4.88 -2.11
C ALA A 46 -12.45 5.34 -1.37
N ILE A 47 -12.77 4.73 -0.22
CA ILE A 47 -13.94 5.08 0.60
C ILE A 47 -13.81 6.48 1.21
N LEU A 48 -12.58 6.93 1.50
CA LEU A 48 -12.33 8.23 2.13
C LEU A 48 -12.14 9.38 1.14
N ILE A 49 -11.95 9.10 -0.16
CA ILE A 49 -11.89 10.13 -1.20
C ILE A 49 -13.17 10.99 -1.21
N PRO A 50 -14.39 10.43 -1.29
CA PRO A 50 -15.62 11.24 -1.26
C PRO A 50 -15.76 12.08 0.01
N LEU A 51 -15.29 11.54 1.15
CA LEU A 51 -15.30 12.28 2.41
C LEU A 51 -14.34 13.47 2.37
N ALA A 52 -13.14 13.30 1.83
CA ALA A 52 -12.16 14.38 1.68
C ALA A 52 -12.70 15.52 0.80
N PHE A 53 -13.38 15.19 -0.30
CA PHE A 53 -14.05 16.17 -1.15
C PHE A 53 -15.25 16.84 -0.47
N SER A 54 -16.08 16.08 0.24
CA SER A 54 -17.24 16.60 0.97
C SER A 54 -16.83 17.58 2.09
N LEU A 55 -15.70 17.32 2.73
CA LEU A 55 -15.09 18.23 3.73
C LEU A 55 -14.40 19.45 3.11
N GLY A 56 -14.35 19.56 1.77
CA GLY A 56 -13.71 20.68 1.07
C GLY A 56 -12.21 20.77 1.32
N LEU A 57 -11.53 19.63 1.56
CA LEU A 57 -10.11 19.63 1.85
C LEU A 57 -9.29 20.02 0.61
N PRO A 58 -8.36 21.00 0.72
CA PRO A 58 -7.38 21.24 -0.33
C PRO A 58 -6.47 20.02 -0.54
N ALA A 59 -5.75 19.99 -1.67
CA ALA A 59 -4.91 18.86 -2.08
C ALA A 59 -3.93 18.40 -0.99
N THR A 60 -3.23 19.33 -0.30
CA THR A 60 -2.24 18.95 0.71
C THR A 60 -2.86 18.29 1.97
N PRO A 61 -3.86 18.88 2.66
CA PRO A 61 -4.55 18.21 3.76
C PRO A 61 -5.20 16.88 3.37
N ALA A 62 -5.77 16.80 2.16
CA ALA A 62 -6.34 15.57 1.63
C ALA A 62 -5.30 14.46 1.44
N LEU A 63 -4.14 14.78 0.84
CA LEU A 63 -3.04 13.82 0.69
C LEU A 63 -2.49 13.37 2.04
N ILE A 64 -2.41 14.27 3.04
CA ILE A 64 -2.00 13.91 4.40
C ILE A 64 -2.98 12.89 4.99
N LEU A 65 -4.28 13.18 4.94
CA LEU A 65 -5.32 12.27 5.41
C LEU A 65 -5.22 10.90 4.74
N LEU A 66 -5.20 10.86 3.40
CA LEU A 66 -5.26 9.62 2.64
C LEU A 66 -3.95 8.82 2.69
N THR A 67 -2.80 9.48 2.77
CA THR A 67 -1.51 8.81 3.00
C THR A 67 -1.43 8.23 4.41
N SER A 68 -1.99 8.94 5.41
CA SER A 68 -2.13 8.42 6.77
C SER A 68 -3.06 7.21 6.82
N VAL A 69 -4.15 7.21 6.05
CA VAL A 69 -5.03 6.03 5.90
C VAL A 69 -4.27 4.89 5.24
N TYR A 70 -3.50 5.17 4.19
CA TYR A 70 -2.72 4.15 3.49
C TYR A 70 -1.73 3.46 4.43
N TYR A 71 -0.87 4.22 5.12
CA TYR A 71 0.07 3.64 6.09
C TYR A 71 -0.64 2.99 7.29
N GLY A 72 -1.71 3.61 7.78
CA GLY A 72 -2.55 3.05 8.83
C GLY A 72 -3.12 1.69 8.44
N ALA A 73 -3.61 1.52 7.21
CA ALA A 73 -4.15 0.27 6.70
C ALA A 73 -3.06 -0.79 6.50
N MET A 74 -1.90 -0.41 5.96
CA MET A 74 -0.74 -1.31 5.83
C MET A 74 -0.24 -1.81 7.18
N TYR A 75 -0.36 -0.98 8.21
CA TYR A 75 -0.11 -1.38 9.59
C TYR A 75 -1.28 -2.16 10.20
N GLY A 76 -2.54 -1.83 9.91
CA GLY A 76 -3.70 -2.51 10.49
C GLY A 76 -3.77 -3.99 10.12
N GLY A 77 -3.41 -4.34 8.88
CA GLY A 77 -3.47 -5.70 8.34
C GLY A 77 -2.71 -6.74 9.15
N ARG A 78 -1.64 -6.32 9.84
CA ARG A 78 -0.84 -7.21 10.69
C ARG A 78 -1.62 -7.74 11.90
N ILE A 79 -2.64 -7.02 12.39
CA ILE A 79 -3.42 -7.39 13.58
C ILE A 79 -4.23 -8.65 13.29
N SER A 80 -5.03 -8.63 12.21
CA SER A 80 -5.81 -9.80 11.79
C SER A 80 -4.91 -10.93 11.30
N SER A 81 -3.81 -10.62 10.62
CA SER A 81 -2.82 -11.63 10.20
C SER A 81 -2.22 -12.41 11.36
N ILE A 82 -1.76 -11.70 12.40
CA ILE A 82 -1.06 -12.31 13.55
C ILE A 82 -2.05 -13.02 14.46
N LEU A 83 -3.22 -12.43 14.73
CA LEU A 83 -4.14 -12.96 15.73
C LEU A 83 -5.10 -14.00 15.17
N LEU A 84 -5.52 -13.85 13.92
CA LEU A 84 -6.60 -14.65 13.33
C LEU A 84 -6.16 -15.50 12.14
N ASN A 85 -4.91 -15.37 11.67
CA ASN A 85 -4.42 -16.00 10.44
C ASN A 85 -5.22 -15.61 9.18
N ILE A 86 -5.89 -14.46 9.23
CA ILE A 86 -6.70 -13.93 8.12
C ILE A 86 -6.08 -12.58 7.73
N PRO A 87 -5.33 -12.52 6.62
CA PRO A 87 -4.66 -11.28 6.24
C PRO A 87 -5.67 -10.20 5.86
N GLY A 88 -5.42 -8.97 6.34
CA GLY A 88 -6.21 -7.78 5.98
C GLY A 88 -5.98 -7.33 4.53
N ASP A 89 -4.80 -7.64 4.00
CA ASP A 89 -4.31 -7.24 2.68
C ASP A 89 -3.27 -8.27 2.15
N GLU A 90 -2.99 -8.23 0.85
CA GLU A 90 -2.06 -9.17 0.21
C GLU A 90 -0.64 -9.20 0.84
N PRO A 91 0.04 -8.07 1.09
CA PRO A 91 1.36 -8.07 1.74
C PRO A 91 1.40 -8.74 3.10
N ALA A 92 0.35 -8.61 3.91
CA ALA A 92 0.30 -9.16 5.26
C ALA A 92 0.14 -10.69 5.28
N LEU A 93 -0.08 -11.34 4.13
CA LEU A 93 -0.04 -12.80 4.00
C LEU A 93 1.32 -13.37 4.43
N MET A 94 2.43 -12.70 4.12
CA MET A 94 3.75 -13.20 4.55
C MET A 94 3.90 -13.11 6.07
N THR A 95 3.27 -12.12 6.70
CA THR A 95 3.26 -11.95 8.16
C THR A 95 2.50 -13.08 8.85
N THR A 96 1.46 -13.66 8.23
CA THR A 96 0.73 -14.78 8.84
C THR A 96 1.61 -16.01 9.04
N LEU A 97 2.56 -16.24 8.13
CA LEU A 97 3.40 -17.45 8.11
C LEU A 97 4.17 -17.68 9.41
N ASP A 98 4.66 -16.61 10.04
CA ASP A 98 5.36 -16.69 11.33
C ASP A 98 4.59 -15.96 12.46
N GLY A 99 3.85 -14.90 12.15
CA GLY A 99 3.10 -14.13 13.13
C GLY A 99 2.01 -14.95 13.82
N TYR A 100 1.23 -15.72 13.06
CA TYR A 100 0.18 -16.55 13.64
C TYR A 100 0.73 -17.73 14.46
N PRO A 101 1.78 -18.47 14.00
CA PRO A 101 2.46 -19.43 14.86
C PRO A 101 3.05 -18.84 16.15
N MET A 102 3.59 -17.61 16.13
CA MET A 102 4.00 -16.91 17.36
C MET A 102 2.82 -16.66 18.29
N ALA A 103 1.69 -16.18 17.76
CA ALA A 103 0.49 -15.95 18.54
C ALA A 103 -0.04 -17.24 19.19
N ARG A 104 -0.02 -18.36 18.46
CA ARG A 104 -0.40 -19.69 18.97
C ARG A 104 0.51 -20.22 20.09
N LYS A 105 1.75 -19.73 20.17
CA LYS A 105 2.68 -20.03 21.27
C LYS A 105 2.52 -19.11 22.48
N GLY A 106 1.51 -18.23 22.49
CA GLY A 106 1.31 -17.23 23.53
C GLY A 106 2.25 -16.02 23.41
N GLN A 107 2.88 -15.83 22.26
CA GLN A 107 3.79 -14.72 21.95
C GLN A 107 3.14 -13.65 21.07
N ALA A 108 1.81 -13.49 21.15
CA ALA A 108 1.05 -12.59 20.28
C ALA A 108 1.47 -11.12 20.44
N GLY A 109 1.64 -10.65 21.68
CA GLY A 109 2.08 -9.28 21.96
C GLY A 109 3.51 -9.02 21.47
N GLU A 110 4.40 -10.01 21.55
CA GLU A 110 5.76 -9.89 21.01
C GLU A 110 5.73 -9.80 19.49
N ALA A 111 4.93 -10.64 18.82
CA ALA A 111 4.73 -10.58 17.38
C ALA A 111 4.15 -9.23 16.95
N LEU A 112 3.10 -8.74 17.61
CA LEU A 112 2.52 -7.42 17.37
C LEU A 112 3.50 -6.27 17.66
N ALA A 113 4.38 -6.40 18.64
CA ALA A 113 5.32 -5.32 18.92
C ALA A 113 6.46 -5.27 17.89
N ILE A 114 7.05 -6.44 17.56
CA ILE A 114 8.11 -6.52 16.55
C ILE A 114 7.60 -6.08 15.18
N SER A 115 6.43 -6.58 14.79
CA SER A 115 5.80 -6.20 13.54
C SER A 115 5.64 -4.68 13.49
N GLY A 116 5.19 -4.04 14.57
CA GLY A 116 4.97 -2.58 14.58
C GLY A 116 6.27 -1.78 14.50
N ILE A 117 7.32 -2.25 15.19
CA ILE A 117 8.65 -1.65 15.11
C ILE A 117 9.24 -1.83 13.71
N ALA A 118 9.09 -3.02 13.12
CA ALA A 118 9.55 -3.30 11.76
C ALA A 118 8.84 -2.43 10.72
N SER A 119 7.51 -2.30 10.81
CA SER A 119 6.71 -1.39 9.97
C SER A 119 7.21 0.04 10.10
N PHE A 120 7.44 0.52 11.33
CA PHE A 120 7.96 1.88 11.57
C PHE A 120 9.34 2.08 10.95
N VAL A 121 10.28 1.16 11.17
CA VAL A 121 11.63 1.21 10.59
C VAL A 121 11.57 1.22 9.06
N GLY A 122 10.75 0.34 8.47
CA GLY A 122 10.52 0.28 7.03
C GLY A 122 9.98 1.59 6.47
N ALA A 123 8.89 2.10 7.04
CA ALA A 123 8.28 3.36 6.64
C ALA A 123 9.25 4.54 6.79
N PHE A 124 9.89 4.68 7.95
CA PHE A 124 10.78 5.79 8.27
C PHE A 124 11.92 5.92 7.25
N PHE A 125 12.65 4.84 6.99
CA PHE A 125 13.75 4.87 6.03
C PHE A 125 13.27 4.98 4.57
N ALA A 126 12.09 4.44 4.23
CA ALA A 126 11.50 4.66 2.92
C ALA A 126 11.08 6.12 2.69
N THR A 127 10.60 6.83 3.72
CA THR A 127 10.33 8.27 3.64
C THR A 127 11.61 9.05 3.35
N TRP A 128 12.74 8.71 3.97
CA TRP A 128 14.03 9.30 3.60
C TRP A 128 14.40 8.98 2.15
N GLY A 129 14.21 7.74 1.71
CA GLY A 129 14.38 7.35 0.32
C GLY A 129 13.54 8.21 -0.64
N LEU A 130 12.28 8.47 -0.30
CA LEU A 130 11.38 9.35 -1.05
C LEU A 130 11.91 10.79 -1.13
N VAL A 131 12.32 11.37 0.00
CA VAL A 131 12.85 12.74 0.07
C VAL A 131 14.06 12.94 -0.84
N PHE A 132 14.93 11.93 -0.96
CA PHE A 132 16.12 12.03 -1.82
C PHE A 132 15.86 11.65 -3.28
N LEU A 133 15.07 10.61 -3.53
CA LEU A 133 14.90 10.03 -4.85
C LEU A 133 13.85 10.77 -5.71
N ALA A 134 12.76 11.26 -5.10
CA ALA A 134 11.71 11.94 -5.86
C ALA A 134 12.21 13.19 -6.62
N PRO A 135 12.97 14.13 -6.01
CA PRO A 135 13.49 15.30 -6.73
C PRO A 135 14.44 14.93 -7.89
N GLN A 136 15.17 13.82 -7.76
CA GLN A 136 16.05 13.33 -8.81
C GLN A 136 15.24 12.75 -9.98
N LEU A 137 14.21 11.98 -9.69
CA LEU A 137 13.31 11.43 -10.71
C LEU A 137 12.53 12.53 -11.43
N VAL A 138 12.08 13.59 -10.75
CA VAL A 138 11.42 14.74 -11.39
C VAL A 138 12.33 15.37 -12.44
N LYS A 139 13.63 15.53 -12.17
CA LYS A 139 14.58 16.08 -13.17
C LYS A 139 14.70 15.20 -14.40
N VAL A 140 14.61 13.88 -14.24
CA VAL A 140 14.62 12.92 -15.36
C VAL A 140 13.28 12.97 -16.10
N ALA A 141 12.16 13.07 -15.37
CA ALA A 141 10.81 13.16 -15.93
C ALA A 141 10.65 14.35 -16.88
N LEU A 142 11.25 15.50 -16.55
CA LEU A 142 11.23 16.69 -17.40
C LEU A 142 11.94 16.49 -18.75
N LEU A 143 12.75 15.44 -18.90
CA LEU A 143 13.41 15.08 -20.16
C LEU A 143 12.60 14.07 -20.99
N PHE A 144 11.50 13.52 -20.45
CA PHE A 144 10.74 12.49 -21.12
C PHE A 144 9.86 13.08 -22.22
N GLY A 145 9.94 12.49 -23.41
CA GLY A 145 9.00 12.71 -24.49
C GLY A 145 7.90 11.63 -24.52
N PRO A 146 7.05 11.66 -25.55
CA PRO A 146 5.97 10.69 -25.70
C PRO A 146 6.43 9.23 -25.74
N ALA A 147 7.62 8.95 -26.31
CA ALA A 147 8.16 7.60 -26.42
C ALA A 147 8.60 7.06 -25.04
N GLU A 148 9.22 7.89 -24.22
CA GLU A 148 9.65 7.53 -22.87
C GLU A 148 8.45 7.31 -21.96
N TYR A 149 7.41 8.16 -22.04
CA TYR A 149 6.15 7.93 -21.33
C TYR A 149 5.46 6.65 -21.79
N PHE A 150 5.42 6.38 -23.10
CA PHE A 150 4.87 5.13 -23.61
C PHE A 150 5.60 3.91 -23.04
N ALA A 151 6.95 3.93 -23.02
CA ALA A 151 7.76 2.88 -22.44
C ALA A 151 7.52 2.73 -20.93
N LEU A 152 7.41 3.84 -20.20
CA LEU A 152 7.16 3.86 -18.76
C LEU A 152 5.78 3.26 -18.42
N PHE A 153 4.72 3.67 -19.11
CA PHE A 153 3.38 3.11 -18.91
C PHE A 153 3.32 1.64 -19.33
N THR A 154 3.97 1.26 -20.43
CA THR A 154 4.07 -0.15 -20.84
C THR A 154 4.76 -0.98 -19.77
N LEU A 155 5.87 -0.48 -19.19
CA LEU A 155 6.55 -1.12 -18.08
C LEU A 155 5.62 -1.25 -16.87
N ALA A 156 4.90 -0.18 -16.50
CA ALA A 156 3.97 -0.19 -15.37
C ALA A 156 2.83 -1.20 -15.52
N PHE A 157 2.25 -1.33 -16.72
CA PHE A 157 1.25 -2.37 -16.98
C PHE A 157 1.86 -3.77 -17.00
N ALA A 158 3.08 -3.93 -17.54
CA ALA A 158 3.77 -5.21 -17.56
C ALA A 158 4.13 -5.70 -16.14
N THR A 159 4.54 -4.81 -15.25
CA THR A 159 4.85 -5.14 -13.85
C THR A 159 3.59 -5.42 -13.04
N LEU A 160 2.53 -4.59 -13.18
CA LEU A 160 1.21 -4.82 -12.58
C LEU A 160 0.66 -6.21 -12.98
N GLY A 161 0.67 -6.51 -14.28
CA GLY A 161 0.05 -7.72 -14.82
C GLY A 161 0.92 -8.97 -14.79
N GLY A 162 2.24 -8.81 -14.84
CA GLY A 162 3.20 -9.92 -14.94
C GLY A 162 3.74 -10.42 -13.60
N ILE A 163 4.15 -9.50 -12.72
CA ILE A 163 4.88 -9.81 -11.48
C ILE A 163 3.93 -9.92 -10.28
N ALA A 164 2.95 -9.02 -10.18
CA ALA A 164 2.04 -8.96 -9.04
C ALA A 164 0.82 -9.90 -9.21
N SER A 165 0.41 -10.22 -10.45
CA SER A 165 -0.80 -11.02 -10.68
C SER A 165 -0.55 -12.52 -10.64
N ARG A 166 -1.44 -13.23 -9.93
CA ARG A 166 -1.52 -14.70 -9.96
C ARG A 166 -2.00 -15.24 -11.32
N ASN A 167 -2.70 -14.44 -12.11
CA ASN A 167 -3.18 -14.78 -13.45
C ASN A 167 -2.90 -13.63 -14.43
N GLN A 168 -1.83 -13.78 -15.20
CA GLN A 168 -1.35 -12.76 -16.15
C GLN A 168 -2.39 -12.45 -17.24
N GLY A 169 -3.12 -13.46 -17.73
CA GLY A 169 -4.16 -13.25 -18.74
C GLY A 169 -5.32 -12.38 -18.23
N LYS A 170 -5.79 -12.63 -16.99
CA LYS A 170 -6.81 -11.79 -16.36
C LYS A 170 -6.32 -10.37 -16.13
N ALA A 171 -5.06 -10.19 -15.72
CA ALA A 171 -4.52 -8.86 -15.51
C ALA A 171 -4.32 -8.08 -16.81
N ALA A 172 -3.84 -8.74 -17.88
CA ALA A 172 -3.76 -8.13 -19.21
C ALA A 172 -5.15 -7.72 -19.74
N PHE A 173 -6.16 -8.58 -19.54
CA PHE A 173 -7.53 -8.25 -19.90
C PHE A 173 -8.07 -7.06 -19.09
N ALA A 174 -7.85 -7.04 -17.77
CA ALA A 174 -8.27 -5.93 -16.92
C ALA A 174 -7.58 -4.60 -17.29
N ALA A 175 -6.28 -4.64 -17.61
CA ALA A 175 -5.55 -3.47 -18.10
C ALA A 175 -6.09 -2.98 -19.45
N ALA A 176 -6.33 -3.88 -20.40
CA ALA A 176 -6.93 -3.53 -21.69
C ALA A 176 -8.34 -2.96 -21.54
N LEU A 177 -9.16 -3.53 -20.65
CA LEU A 177 -10.49 -3.03 -20.34
C LEU A 177 -10.44 -1.64 -19.70
N GLY A 178 -9.55 -1.43 -18.72
CA GLY A 178 -9.34 -0.13 -18.09
C GLY A 178 -8.89 0.94 -19.09
N LEU A 179 -7.97 0.60 -20.00
CA LEU A 179 -7.55 1.49 -21.09
C LEU A 179 -8.70 1.80 -22.06
N ALA A 180 -9.52 0.80 -22.41
CA ALA A 180 -10.69 1.01 -23.27
C ALA A 180 -11.69 1.98 -22.62
N ILE A 181 -11.95 1.82 -21.32
CA ILE A 181 -12.83 2.71 -20.53
C ILE A 181 -12.23 4.12 -20.46
N ALA A 182 -10.93 4.24 -20.19
CA ALA A 182 -10.25 5.53 -20.09
C ALA A 182 -10.18 6.30 -21.41
N MET A 183 -10.32 5.62 -22.55
CA MET A 183 -10.38 6.26 -23.87
C MET A 183 -11.78 6.79 -24.22
N ILE A 184 -12.82 6.52 -23.42
CA ILE A 184 -14.16 7.08 -23.64
C ILE A 184 -14.11 8.58 -23.31
N GLY A 185 -14.40 9.43 -24.29
CA GLY A 185 -14.38 10.88 -24.11
C GLY A 185 -13.79 11.65 -25.28
N VAL A 186 -13.74 12.97 -25.12
CA VAL A 186 -12.97 13.83 -26.01
C VAL A 186 -11.50 13.79 -25.59
N ASP A 187 -10.61 13.41 -26.51
CA ASP A 187 -9.18 13.39 -26.25
C ASP A 187 -8.65 14.82 -26.03
N GLY A 188 -8.11 15.10 -24.84
CA GLY A 188 -7.69 16.45 -24.46
C GLY A 188 -6.51 17.03 -25.26
N GLN A 189 -5.76 16.20 -25.99
CA GLN A 189 -4.63 16.65 -26.82
C GLN A 189 -5.05 16.95 -28.26
N THR A 190 -5.92 16.12 -28.82
CA THR A 190 -6.30 16.16 -30.24
C THR A 190 -7.71 16.69 -30.49
N GLY A 191 -8.54 16.79 -29.44
CA GLY A 191 -9.96 17.19 -29.53
C GLY A 191 -10.86 16.15 -30.18
N VAL A 192 -10.35 14.95 -30.49
CA VAL A 192 -11.10 13.92 -31.20
C VAL A 192 -11.96 13.12 -30.21
N PRO A 193 -13.28 13.00 -30.43
CA PRO A 193 -14.13 12.12 -29.62
C PRO A 193 -13.80 10.66 -29.91
N ARG A 194 -13.59 9.87 -28.85
CA ARG A 194 -13.30 8.44 -28.90
C ARG A 194 -14.35 7.69 -28.09
N PHE A 195 -14.92 6.63 -28.68
CA PHE A 195 -15.93 5.77 -28.04
C PHE A 195 -17.14 6.51 -27.44
N THR A 196 -17.50 7.69 -27.98
CA THR A 196 -18.66 8.48 -27.50
C THR A 196 -19.99 8.06 -28.12
N PHE A 197 -19.96 7.25 -29.19
CA PHE A 197 -21.16 6.75 -29.90
C PHE A 197 -22.17 7.82 -30.33
N GLY A 198 -21.75 9.09 -30.43
CA GLY A 198 -22.62 10.22 -30.76
C GLY A 198 -23.42 10.79 -29.58
N GLU A 199 -23.28 10.23 -28.37
CA GLU A 199 -23.95 10.72 -27.17
C GLU A 199 -23.13 11.77 -26.45
N VAL A 200 -23.76 12.91 -26.16
CA VAL A 200 -23.08 14.08 -25.54
C VAL A 200 -22.60 13.76 -24.12
N HIS A 201 -23.33 12.92 -23.38
CA HIS A 201 -22.94 12.51 -22.04
C HIS A 201 -21.61 11.74 -21.98
N PHE A 202 -21.18 11.12 -23.09
CA PHE A 202 -19.89 10.45 -23.16
C PHE A 202 -18.74 11.36 -23.55
N TYR A 203 -18.98 12.65 -23.85
CA TYR A 203 -17.91 13.57 -24.23
C TYR A 203 -17.02 13.90 -23.03
N ASP A 204 -17.61 14.00 -21.85
CA ASP A 204 -16.90 14.19 -20.57
C ASP A 204 -16.16 12.92 -20.12
N GLY A 205 -16.38 11.79 -20.81
CA GLY A 205 -15.83 10.50 -20.46
C GLY A 205 -16.49 9.90 -19.22
N ILE A 206 -15.83 8.91 -18.63
CA ILE A 206 -16.27 8.31 -17.37
C ILE A 206 -15.50 8.98 -16.23
N ASP A 207 -16.24 9.63 -15.34
CA ASP A 207 -15.66 10.25 -14.15
C ASP A 207 -14.94 9.17 -13.32
N PHE A 208 -13.64 9.40 -13.10
CA PHE A 208 -12.76 8.46 -12.43
C PHE A 208 -13.14 8.23 -10.95
N LEU A 209 -13.58 9.28 -10.26
CA LEU A 209 -14.04 9.20 -8.87
C LEU A 209 -15.31 8.35 -8.81
N VAL A 210 -16.28 8.61 -9.69
CA VAL A 210 -17.52 7.80 -9.79
C VAL A 210 -17.19 6.33 -10.09
N ALA A 211 -16.26 6.07 -11.02
CA ALA A 211 -15.84 4.72 -11.35
C ALA A 211 -15.18 3.99 -10.17
N ILE A 212 -14.25 4.65 -9.45
CA ILE A 212 -13.60 4.10 -8.27
C ILE A 212 -14.61 3.81 -7.15
N VAL A 213 -15.52 4.75 -6.87
CA VAL A 213 -16.55 4.54 -5.85
C VAL A 213 -17.47 3.40 -6.24
N GLY A 214 -17.91 3.33 -7.50
CA GLY A 214 -18.71 2.22 -8.00
C GLY A 214 -17.99 0.87 -7.90
N LEU A 215 -16.71 0.82 -8.28
CA LEU A 215 -15.95 -0.42 -8.36
C LEU A 215 -15.52 -0.94 -6.98
N PHE A 216 -15.10 -0.06 -6.06
CA PHE A 216 -14.63 -0.46 -4.74
C PHE A 216 -15.73 -0.41 -3.67
N ALA A 217 -16.58 0.61 -3.62
CA ALA A 217 -17.59 0.70 -2.55
C ALA A 217 -18.75 -0.27 -2.77
N LEU A 218 -19.26 -0.41 -4.01
CA LEU A 218 -20.37 -1.34 -4.28
C LEU A 218 -19.92 -2.80 -4.23
N SER A 219 -18.69 -3.11 -4.67
CA SER A 219 -18.17 -4.48 -4.57
C SER A 219 -18.10 -4.95 -3.13
N GLU A 220 -17.65 -4.09 -2.21
CA GLU A 220 -17.65 -4.40 -0.77
C GLU A 220 -19.06 -4.63 -0.22
N VAL A 221 -20.05 -3.81 -0.64
CA VAL A 221 -21.44 -4.04 -0.25
C VAL A 221 -21.93 -5.41 -0.72
N PHE A 222 -21.63 -5.80 -1.96
CA PHE A 222 -22.03 -7.11 -2.48
C PHE A 222 -21.31 -8.27 -1.78
N ILE A 223 -20.00 -8.16 -1.53
CA ILE A 223 -19.22 -9.15 -0.78
C ILE A 223 -19.78 -9.30 0.64
N PHE A 224 -20.08 -8.19 1.29
CA PHE A 224 -20.68 -8.18 2.62
C PHE A 224 -22.04 -8.89 2.64
N LEU A 225 -22.90 -8.63 1.66
CA LEU A 225 -24.19 -9.33 1.51
C LEU A 225 -24.02 -10.83 1.26
N GLU A 226 -23.04 -11.23 0.45
CA GLU A 226 -22.73 -12.65 0.18
C GLU A 226 -22.26 -13.39 1.44
N HIS A 227 -21.47 -12.74 2.29
CA HIS A 227 -20.85 -13.34 3.47
C HIS A 227 -21.70 -13.19 4.75
N ARG A 228 -22.80 -12.43 4.71
CA ARG A 228 -23.74 -12.24 5.84
C ARG A 228 -24.42 -13.51 6.38
N GLY A 229 -24.14 -14.68 5.80
CA GLY A 229 -24.62 -15.98 6.30
C GLY A 229 -23.54 -17.05 6.51
N LYS A 230 -22.25 -16.74 6.32
CA LYS A 230 -21.15 -17.73 6.42
C LYS A 230 -20.16 -17.49 7.57
N SER A 231 -20.38 -16.48 8.41
CA SER A 231 -19.55 -16.24 9.60
C SER A 231 -20.03 -17.08 10.78
N GLU A 232 -20.13 -18.39 10.59
CA GLU A 232 -20.15 -19.35 11.69
C GLU A 232 -18.84 -20.16 11.65
N GLY A 233 -18.04 -20.04 12.70
CA GLY A 233 -16.89 -20.91 13.00
C GLY A 233 -15.56 -20.41 12.42
N LYS A 234 -14.50 -20.19 13.19
CA LYS A 234 -14.09 -20.87 14.41
C LYS A 234 -13.44 -19.88 15.38
N ALA A 235 -14.02 -19.73 16.57
CA ALA A 235 -13.30 -19.27 17.74
C ALA A 235 -12.30 -20.37 18.16
N GLU A 236 -11.21 -20.52 17.42
CA GLU A 236 -10.12 -21.42 17.83
C GLU A 236 -9.09 -20.63 18.65
N SER A 237 -8.98 -21.03 19.92
CA SER A 237 -7.96 -20.64 20.90
C SER A 237 -8.00 -19.18 21.39
N LYS A 238 -8.21 -19.00 22.70
CA LYS A 238 -7.87 -17.75 23.40
C LYS A 238 -6.39 -17.45 23.18
N VAL A 239 -6.06 -16.64 22.17
CA VAL A 239 -4.71 -16.12 21.98
C VAL A 239 -4.39 -15.26 23.19
N SER A 240 -3.48 -15.72 24.04
CA SER A 240 -2.98 -14.90 25.14
C SER A 240 -2.09 -13.79 24.56
N LEU A 241 -2.37 -12.53 24.92
CA LEU A 241 -1.57 -11.40 24.46
C LEU A 241 -0.10 -11.49 24.91
N GLY A 242 0.21 -12.29 25.94
CA GLY A 242 1.58 -12.44 26.43
C GLY A 242 2.19 -11.09 26.85
N ARG A 243 3.47 -10.88 26.56
CA ARG A 243 4.18 -9.62 26.81
C ARG A 243 3.94 -8.63 25.67
N ILE A 244 3.60 -7.38 26.02
CA ILE A 244 3.37 -6.29 25.05
C ILE A 244 4.68 -5.67 24.57
N THR A 245 5.77 -5.79 25.36
CA THR A 245 7.10 -5.30 24.99
C THR A 245 8.00 -6.45 24.56
N PRO A 246 8.60 -6.40 23.36
CA PRO A 246 9.47 -7.46 22.88
C PRO A 246 10.81 -7.40 23.62
N PRO A 247 11.44 -8.54 23.95
CA PRO A 247 12.75 -8.57 24.57
C PRO A 247 13.80 -7.83 23.73
N ALA A 248 14.71 -7.08 24.35
CA ALA A 248 15.78 -6.37 23.63
C ALA A 248 16.65 -7.31 22.77
N ALA A 249 16.84 -8.55 23.21
CA ALA A 249 17.54 -9.58 22.44
C ALA A 249 16.83 -9.91 21.11
N MET A 250 15.50 -9.93 21.13
CA MET A 250 14.67 -10.19 19.95
C MET A 250 14.74 -9.03 18.95
N LEU A 251 14.76 -7.79 19.44
CA LEU A 251 15.01 -6.60 18.61
C LEU A 251 16.40 -6.64 17.97
N ARG A 252 17.44 -6.99 18.73
CA ARG A 252 18.79 -7.12 18.21
C ARG A 252 18.92 -8.25 17.16
N GLN A 253 18.16 -9.33 17.32
CA GLN A 253 18.13 -10.45 16.36
C GLN A 253 17.43 -10.06 15.05
N THR A 254 16.40 -9.23 15.13
CA THR A 254 15.54 -8.84 13.99
C THR A 254 16.01 -7.58 13.28
N SER A 255 16.86 -6.76 13.88
CA SER A 255 17.34 -5.49 13.29
C SER A 255 17.95 -5.67 11.89
N GLY A 256 18.77 -6.70 11.69
CA GLY A 256 19.35 -7.00 10.38
C GLY A 256 18.29 -7.41 9.35
N SER A 257 17.24 -8.11 9.78
CA SER A 257 16.11 -8.50 8.95
C SER A 257 15.27 -7.29 8.55
N MET A 258 15.07 -6.34 9.49
CA MET A 258 14.38 -5.07 9.21
C MET A 258 15.14 -4.27 8.16
N THR A 259 16.45 -4.05 8.30
CA THR A 259 17.24 -3.29 7.33
C THR A 259 17.20 -3.91 5.93
N ARG A 260 17.38 -5.23 5.82
CA ARG A 260 17.30 -5.93 4.53
C ARG A 260 15.89 -5.85 3.94
N GLY A 261 14.87 -6.05 4.77
CA GLY A 261 13.47 -5.91 4.39
C GLY A 261 13.17 -4.52 3.87
N THR A 262 13.61 -3.46 4.56
CA THR A 262 13.46 -2.07 4.14
C THR A 262 14.06 -1.81 2.77
N ILE A 263 15.30 -2.25 2.52
CA ILE A 263 15.98 -2.02 1.24
C ILE A 263 15.23 -2.73 0.10
N LEU A 264 14.95 -4.02 0.29
CA LEU A 264 14.25 -4.83 -0.73
C LEU A 264 12.83 -4.32 -0.98
N GLY A 265 12.13 -3.96 0.09
CA GLY A 265 10.80 -3.37 0.03
C GLY A 265 10.79 -2.04 -0.71
N PHE A 266 11.68 -1.11 -0.35
CA PHE A 266 11.78 0.18 -1.03
C PHE A 266 12.05 0.03 -2.53
N ILE A 267 13.01 -0.83 -2.92
CA ILE A 267 13.31 -1.10 -4.33
C ILE A 267 12.08 -1.68 -5.04
N ALA A 268 11.40 -2.65 -4.41
CA ALA A 268 10.17 -3.23 -4.97
C ALA A 268 9.05 -2.19 -5.10
N GLY A 269 8.93 -1.25 -4.16
CA GLY A 269 7.92 -0.18 -4.20
C GLY A 269 8.19 0.87 -5.27
N VAL A 270 9.46 1.23 -5.51
CA VAL A 270 9.85 2.19 -6.55
C VAL A 270 9.51 1.67 -7.95
N LEU A 271 9.50 0.34 -8.14
CA LEU A 271 9.06 -0.26 -9.39
C LEU A 271 7.55 0.00 -9.58
N PRO A 272 7.14 0.67 -10.67
CA PRO A 272 5.73 0.87 -10.98
C PRO A 272 4.98 -0.45 -10.91
N GLY A 273 3.79 -0.48 -10.34
CA GLY A 273 2.94 -1.66 -10.34
C GLY A 273 3.33 -2.87 -9.49
N ALA A 274 4.54 -2.93 -8.95
CA ALA A 274 5.00 -4.06 -8.15
C ALA A 274 4.43 -4.02 -6.71
N GLY A 275 4.28 -2.81 -6.17
CA GLY A 275 3.61 -2.55 -4.89
C GLY A 275 4.17 -3.27 -3.68
N ALA A 276 3.39 -3.26 -2.61
CA ALA A 276 3.81 -3.75 -1.30
C ALA A 276 3.83 -5.29 -1.18
N SER A 277 3.01 -5.98 -1.97
CA SER A 277 2.94 -7.45 -2.00
C SER A 277 4.28 -8.06 -2.42
N LEU A 278 4.90 -7.51 -3.46
CA LEU A 278 6.22 -7.96 -3.93
C LEU A 278 7.30 -7.70 -2.87
N GLY A 279 7.29 -6.51 -2.26
CA GLY A 279 8.26 -6.13 -1.22
C GLY A 279 8.24 -7.07 -0.02
N SER A 280 7.05 -7.37 0.49
CA SER A 280 6.84 -8.32 1.59
C SER A 280 7.29 -9.74 1.23
N PHE A 281 6.91 -10.23 0.06
CA PHE A 281 7.27 -11.57 -0.42
C PHE A 281 8.79 -11.75 -0.62
N ILE A 282 9.45 -10.80 -1.28
CA ILE A 282 10.89 -10.84 -1.51
C ILE A 282 11.63 -10.73 -0.18
N ALA A 283 11.23 -9.84 0.72
CA ALA A 283 11.86 -9.67 2.02
C ALA A 283 11.80 -10.97 2.84
N TYR A 284 10.63 -11.62 2.92
CA TYR A 284 10.47 -12.90 3.61
C TYR A 284 11.30 -14.01 2.96
N SER A 285 11.20 -14.17 1.64
CA SER A 285 11.87 -15.25 0.89
C SER A 285 13.39 -15.12 0.96
N PHE A 286 13.90 -13.89 0.84
CA PHE A 286 15.32 -13.60 0.94
C PHE A 286 15.85 -13.84 2.36
N GLU A 287 15.13 -13.36 3.38
CA GLU A 287 15.55 -13.55 4.77
C GLU A 287 15.54 -15.04 5.15
N LYS A 288 14.51 -15.79 4.74
CA LYS A 288 14.45 -17.24 4.91
C LYS A 288 15.66 -17.90 4.25
N ARG A 289 15.94 -17.62 2.98
CA ARG A 289 17.07 -18.22 2.27
C ARG A 289 18.42 -17.92 2.95
N LEU A 290 18.58 -16.74 3.53
CA LEU A 290 19.84 -16.30 4.14
C LEU A 290 20.02 -16.82 5.58
N ARG A 291 18.93 -16.93 6.35
CA ARG A 291 18.99 -17.07 7.81
C ARG A 291 18.27 -18.30 8.38
N ASP A 292 17.59 -19.09 7.56
CA ASP A 292 16.87 -20.30 7.98
C ASP A 292 17.78 -21.53 8.11
N ARG A 293 18.85 -21.42 8.92
CA ARG A 293 19.76 -22.57 9.19
C ARG A 293 19.05 -23.69 9.95
N ASP A 294 18.15 -23.31 10.86
CA ASP A 294 17.49 -24.24 11.80
C ASP A 294 16.04 -24.61 11.39
N LYS A 295 15.60 -24.22 10.18
CA LYS A 295 14.24 -24.48 9.65
C LYS A 295 13.14 -23.99 10.60
N THR A 296 13.29 -22.75 11.08
CA THR A 296 12.42 -22.07 12.05
C THR A 296 11.37 -21.19 11.39
N PHE A 297 11.58 -20.74 10.15
CA PHE A 297 10.61 -19.96 9.38
C PHE A 297 9.34 -20.77 9.10
N GLY A 298 8.18 -20.12 9.15
CA GLY A 298 6.86 -20.74 9.11
C GLY A 298 6.45 -21.44 10.41
N LYS A 299 7.28 -21.37 11.47
CA LYS A 299 7.01 -21.98 12.78
C LYS A 299 7.00 -20.93 13.90
N GLY A 300 7.01 -19.65 13.57
CA GLY A 300 6.99 -18.54 14.52
C GLY A 300 8.37 -17.97 14.81
N ASP A 301 9.17 -17.78 13.77
CA ASP A 301 10.44 -17.06 13.84
C ASP A 301 10.19 -15.54 13.80
N PRO A 302 10.65 -14.76 14.80
CA PRO A 302 10.51 -13.30 14.79
C PRO A 302 11.06 -12.60 13.55
N ARG A 303 12.09 -13.16 12.89
CA ARG A 303 12.66 -12.63 11.65
C ARG A 303 11.70 -12.77 10.48
N GLY A 304 10.90 -13.83 10.47
CA GLY A 304 9.82 -14.08 9.51
C GLY A 304 8.64 -13.13 9.68
N VAL A 305 8.55 -12.39 10.79
CA VAL A 305 7.61 -11.27 10.97
C VAL A 305 8.27 -9.95 10.62
N ALA A 306 9.48 -9.70 11.12
CA ALA A 306 10.16 -8.42 10.96
C ALA A 306 10.56 -8.10 9.51
N ALA A 307 11.05 -9.07 8.74
CA ALA A 307 11.46 -8.86 7.35
C ALA A 307 10.29 -8.46 6.43
N PRO A 308 9.18 -9.23 6.33
CA PRO A 308 8.07 -8.86 5.48
C PRO A 308 7.38 -7.56 5.93
N GLU A 309 7.28 -7.28 7.24
CA GLU A 309 6.65 -6.04 7.72
C GLU A 309 7.46 -4.78 7.39
N ALA A 310 8.78 -4.85 7.55
CA ALA A 310 9.67 -3.78 7.11
C ALA A 310 9.62 -3.63 5.58
N GLY A 311 9.58 -4.74 4.84
CA GLY A 311 9.46 -4.74 3.38
C GLY A 311 8.15 -4.16 2.87
N ASN A 312 7.03 -4.54 3.48
CA ASN A 312 5.67 -4.05 3.18
C ASN A 312 5.61 -2.53 3.30
N ASN A 313 5.97 -2.00 4.47
CA ASN A 313 5.85 -0.57 4.75
C ASN A 313 6.92 0.28 4.03
N ALA A 314 8.09 -0.30 3.76
CA ALA A 314 9.08 0.36 2.91
C ALA A 314 8.64 0.41 1.45
N ALA A 315 7.99 -0.64 0.95
CA ALA A 315 7.41 -0.66 -0.39
C ALA A 315 6.24 0.31 -0.53
N ALA A 316 5.41 0.48 0.49
CA ALA A 316 4.36 1.50 0.51
C ALA A 316 4.95 2.91 0.35
N GLY A 317 6.05 3.22 1.05
CA GLY A 317 6.77 4.49 0.87
C GLY A 317 7.49 4.61 -0.48
N GLY A 318 8.08 3.51 -0.97
CA GLY A 318 8.69 3.43 -2.29
C GLY A 318 7.69 3.68 -3.41
N ALA A 319 6.45 3.20 -3.28
CA ALA A 319 5.40 3.37 -4.27
C ALA A 319 4.95 4.82 -4.46
N LEU A 320 5.13 5.67 -3.45
CA LEU A 320 4.88 7.11 -3.54
C LEU A 320 5.93 7.82 -4.40
N VAL A 321 7.12 7.24 -4.58
CA VAL A 321 8.22 7.85 -5.34
C VAL A 321 7.85 8.08 -6.81
N PRO A 322 7.52 7.05 -7.62
CA PRO A 322 7.11 7.26 -9.00
C PRO A 322 5.76 7.97 -9.11
N MET A 323 4.88 7.81 -8.11
CA MET A 323 3.57 8.46 -8.11
C MET A 323 3.72 9.99 -8.03
N LEU A 324 4.50 10.48 -7.07
CA LEU A 324 4.71 11.91 -6.88
C LEU A 324 5.68 12.51 -7.91
N ALA A 325 6.66 11.74 -8.40
CA ALA A 325 7.67 12.26 -9.32
C ALA A 325 7.30 12.16 -10.81
N LEU A 326 6.59 11.10 -11.20
CA LEU A 326 6.28 10.77 -12.59
C LEU A 326 4.78 10.78 -12.90
N GLY A 327 3.91 10.88 -11.89
CA GLY A 327 2.48 10.67 -12.06
C GLY A 327 2.10 9.22 -12.37
N VAL A 328 2.99 8.27 -12.05
CA VAL A 328 2.78 6.84 -12.34
C VAL A 328 2.68 6.04 -11.04
N PRO A 329 1.59 5.30 -10.81
CA PRO A 329 1.39 4.61 -9.54
C PRO A 329 2.37 3.44 -9.34
N GLY A 330 2.97 3.37 -8.14
CA GLY A 330 3.80 2.24 -7.70
C GLY A 330 3.01 1.01 -7.23
N SER A 331 1.75 1.21 -6.86
CA SER A 331 0.83 0.18 -6.38
C SER A 331 -0.62 0.55 -6.71
N GLY A 332 -1.54 -0.42 -6.59
CA GLY A 332 -2.98 -0.16 -6.73
C GLY A 332 -3.48 0.94 -5.79
N THR A 333 -2.97 1.01 -4.56
CA THR A 333 -3.37 2.07 -3.61
C THR A 333 -2.87 3.44 -4.05
N THR A 334 -1.64 3.54 -4.56
CA THR A 334 -1.14 4.82 -5.10
C THR A 334 -1.85 5.23 -6.39
N ALA A 335 -2.42 4.28 -7.15
CA ALA A 335 -3.27 4.60 -8.30
C ALA A 335 -4.58 5.26 -7.86
N VAL A 336 -5.16 4.79 -6.75
CA VAL A 336 -6.32 5.44 -6.13
C VAL A 336 -5.95 6.80 -5.53
N LEU A 337 -4.79 6.92 -4.88
CA LEU A 337 -4.30 8.22 -4.37
C LEU A 337 -4.07 9.25 -5.48
N LEU A 338 -3.65 8.82 -6.67
CA LEU A 338 -3.44 9.69 -7.81
C LEU A 338 -4.74 10.36 -8.27
N ALA A 339 -5.91 9.77 -7.96
CA ALA A 339 -7.22 10.38 -8.21
C ALA A 339 -7.44 11.73 -7.53
N MET A 340 -6.66 12.03 -6.48
CA MET A 340 -6.78 13.24 -5.68
C MET A 340 -5.81 14.35 -6.10
N LEU A 341 -4.90 14.06 -7.03
CA LEU A 341 -3.94 14.99 -7.61
C LEU A 341 -4.45 15.51 -8.94
#